data_AF-A0A7Y7IZQ0-F1
#
_entry.id   AF-A0A7Y7IZQ0-F1
#
_cell.length_a   1.000
_cell.length_b   1.000
_cell.length_c   1.000
_cell.angle_alpha   90.00
_cell.angle_beta   90.00
_cell.angle_gamma   90.00
#
_symmetry.space_group_name_H-M   'P 1'
#
loop_
_entity.id
_entity.type
_entity.pdbx_description
1 polymer ?
#
loop_
_entity_poly.entity_id
_entity_poly.type
_entity_poly.pdbx_seq_one_letter_code
_entity_poly.pdbx_strand_id
1 'polypeptide(L)'
;PPADAFRALVAGPLHRLEQATGLAFGDPNRPLLVSIRSGAPVSMPGMLDTLLNVGLTRATLPGLIALSGNPRLAWDCFARLIRAFGQIVRGLDPALFDDGLAAILRAGQAASAAELDSLSLRDLALRYLDIFESAGGVPFPDTPMDQLAQGVDAVFRSWNSERAQTYRRLRNLTGLPGTAVTIQRMVYGNSGPQSGSGVGFTRDPATGERRLYLDFAFNAQGEDLVAGRTLVTPAAELARAMPQTGPTTGPATGPTTVQAQAITQTLARIATQLEHQFHDMQDFEFTVEEGQLYLLQTRAGKCAARARLRIAVDMARENLISIPEALRRVEGLDAAALTRR
;
A
#
# COMPACT_ATOMS: atom_id res chain seq x y z
N PRO A 1 -19.93 10.39 -14.38
CA PRO A 1 -20.25 10.39 -15.84
C PRO A 1 -21.15 9.18 -16.14
N PRO A 2 -21.96 9.18 -17.21
CA PRO A 2 -22.58 7.95 -17.71
C PRO A 2 -21.54 6.85 -17.89
N ALA A 3 -21.90 5.59 -17.68
CA ALA A 3 -20.96 4.46 -17.70
C ALA A 3 -20.09 4.43 -18.98
N ASP A 4 -20.66 4.79 -20.13
CA ASP A 4 -19.96 4.84 -21.41
C ASP A 4 -18.92 5.95 -21.49
N ALA A 5 -19.22 7.12 -20.91
CA ALA A 5 -18.28 8.23 -20.85
C ALA A 5 -17.10 7.93 -19.91
N PHE A 6 -17.32 7.19 -18.82
CA PHE A 6 -16.23 6.72 -17.97
C PHE A 6 -15.33 5.73 -18.72
N ARG A 7 -15.92 4.74 -19.41
CA ARG A 7 -15.18 3.76 -20.22
C ARG A 7 -14.31 4.46 -21.27
N ALA A 8 -14.86 5.42 -21.99
CA ALA A 8 -14.11 6.21 -22.97
C ALA A 8 -12.95 7.00 -22.34
N LEU A 9 -13.15 7.58 -21.15
CA LEU A 9 -12.12 8.35 -20.44
C LEU A 9 -10.91 7.49 -20.05
N VAL A 10 -11.14 6.26 -19.56
CA VAL A 10 -10.08 5.40 -19.03
C VAL A 10 -9.43 4.50 -20.08
N ALA A 11 -10.06 4.30 -21.25
CA ALA A 11 -9.58 3.38 -22.28
C ALA A 11 -8.14 3.68 -22.74
N GLY A 12 -7.84 4.94 -23.11
CA GLY A 12 -6.51 5.33 -23.57
C GLY A 12 -5.41 5.14 -22.51
N PRO A 13 -5.58 5.67 -21.28
CA PRO A 13 -4.64 5.44 -20.18
C PRO A 13 -4.47 3.96 -19.80
N LEU A 14 -5.55 3.18 -19.75
CA LEU A 14 -5.47 1.74 -19.49
C LEU A 14 -4.66 1.04 -20.56
N HIS A 15 -4.91 1.34 -21.84
CA HIS A 15 -4.15 0.73 -22.94
C HIS A 15 -2.63 1.01 -22.84
N ARG A 16 -2.23 2.21 -22.42
CA ARG A 16 -0.81 2.50 -22.17
C ARG A 16 -0.24 1.68 -21.01
N LEU A 17 -1.04 1.45 -19.96
CA LEU A 17 -0.65 0.59 -18.85
C LEU A 17 -0.50 -0.87 -19.30
N GLU A 18 -1.40 -1.35 -20.15
CA GLU A 18 -1.33 -2.69 -20.75
C GLU A 18 -0.06 -2.85 -21.58
N GLN A 19 0.26 -1.89 -22.46
CA GLN A 19 1.48 -1.93 -23.26
C GLN A 19 2.76 -1.90 -22.41
N ALA A 20 2.78 -1.08 -21.36
CA ALA A 20 3.94 -0.96 -20.48
C ALA A 20 4.18 -2.21 -19.60
N THR A 21 3.14 -3.01 -19.37
CA THR A 21 3.19 -4.17 -18.47
C THR A 21 3.15 -5.51 -19.19
N GLY A 22 2.67 -5.54 -20.43
CA GLY A 22 2.38 -6.78 -21.16
C GLY A 22 1.22 -7.59 -20.56
N LEU A 23 0.40 -6.97 -19.73
CA LEU A 23 -0.82 -7.52 -19.13
C LEU A 23 -2.05 -6.80 -19.69
N ALA A 24 -3.24 -7.42 -19.64
CA ALA A 24 -4.45 -6.82 -20.19
C ALA A 24 -5.59 -6.76 -19.15
N PHE A 25 -6.29 -5.63 -19.05
CA PHE A 25 -7.30 -5.40 -18.01
C PHE A 25 -8.56 -6.23 -18.30
N GLY A 26 -8.77 -7.27 -17.51
CA GLY A 26 -9.84 -8.24 -17.70
C GLY A 26 -9.50 -9.45 -18.55
N ASP A 27 -8.24 -9.61 -18.96
CA ASP A 27 -7.80 -10.84 -19.66
C ASP A 27 -7.80 -12.04 -18.70
N PRO A 28 -8.43 -13.17 -19.07
CA PRO A 28 -8.55 -14.34 -18.19
C PRO A 28 -7.24 -15.12 -17.98
N ASN A 29 -6.25 -14.92 -18.85
CA ASN A 29 -4.97 -15.63 -18.84
C ASN A 29 -3.83 -14.77 -18.29
N ARG A 30 -3.80 -13.48 -18.66
CA ARG A 30 -2.76 -12.52 -18.27
C ARG A 30 -3.35 -11.22 -17.72
N PRO A 31 -4.09 -11.29 -16.59
CA PRO A 31 -4.83 -10.15 -16.07
C PRO A 31 -3.92 -9.02 -15.60
N LEU A 32 -4.21 -7.79 -16.05
CA LEU A 32 -3.76 -6.57 -15.40
C LEU A 32 -4.69 -6.27 -14.22
N LEU A 33 -4.12 -6.19 -13.03
CA LEU A 33 -4.81 -5.76 -11.82
C LEU A 33 -4.30 -4.39 -11.39
N VAL A 34 -5.19 -3.56 -10.85
CA VAL A 34 -4.87 -2.18 -10.45
C VAL A 34 -5.27 -1.89 -9.01
N SER A 35 -4.56 -0.93 -8.41
CA SER A 35 -5.02 -0.22 -7.23
C SER A 35 -5.68 1.09 -7.64
N ILE A 36 -6.66 1.52 -6.85
CA ILE A 36 -7.32 2.82 -6.94
C ILE A 36 -7.02 3.54 -5.63
N ARG A 37 -6.22 4.60 -5.70
CA ARG A 37 -5.77 5.38 -4.55
C ARG A 37 -6.25 6.81 -4.65
N SER A 38 -6.72 7.37 -3.54
CA SER A 38 -7.02 8.80 -3.45
C SER A 38 -5.75 9.66 -3.48
N GLY A 39 -5.82 10.84 -4.09
CA GLY A 39 -4.73 11.83 -4.10
C GLY A 39 -5.25 13.23 -3.80
N ALA A 40 -5.26 13.63 -2.52
CA ALA A 40 -5.62 15.00 -2.14
C ALA A 40 -4.42 15.96 -2.26
N PRO A 41 -4.64 17.26 -2.52
CA PRO A 41 -3.55 18.26 -2.58
C PRO A 41 -2.76 18.40 -1.28
N VAL A 42 -3.39 18.03 -0.15
CA VAL A 42 -2.79 18.02 1.17
C VAL A 42 -2.92 16.62 1.74
N SER A 43 -1.87 16.15 2.41
CA SER A 43 -1.85 14.82 3.04
C SER A 43 -2.96 14.68 4.08
N MET A 44 -3.86 13.72 3.86
CA MET A 44 -4.93 13.33 4.78
C MET A 44 -4.84 11.82 5.12
N PRO A 45 -3.84 11.39 5.92
CA PRO A 45 -3.57 9.97 6.17
C PRO A 45 -4.76 9.26 6.81
N GLY A 46 -5.17 8.12 6.24
CA GLY A 46 -6.26 7.29 6.73
C GLY A 46 -7.67 7.86 6.53
N MET A 47 -7.81 9.04 5.89
CA MET A 47 -9.12 9.72 5.76
C MET A 47 -9.86 9.38 4.47
N LEU A 48 -9.12 8.94 3.45
CA LEU A 48 -9.64 8.65 2.12
C LEU A 48 -9.42 7.17 1.80
N ASP A 49 -10.28 6.63 0.95
CA ASP A 49 -10.29 5.20 0.66
C ASP A 49 -9.24 4.81 -0.38
N THR A 50 -8.81 3.57 -0.30
CA THR A 50 -7.96 2.89 -1.28
C THR A 50 -8.53 1.50 -1.53
N LEU A 51 -8.54 1.09 -2.79
CA LEU A 51 -8.94 -0.26 -3.20
C LEU A 51 -7.76 -0.92 -3.90
N LEU A 52 -7.42 -2.14 -3.49
CA LEU A 52 -6.39 -2.96 -4.11
C LEU A 52 -7.03 -4.09 -4.93
N ASN A 53 -6.24 -4.72 -5.80
CA ASN A 53 -6.61 -5.92 -6.58
C ASN A 53 -7.81 -5.73 -7.54
N VAL A 54 -8.14 -4.49 -7.92
CA VAL A 54 -9.24 -4.20 -8.84
C VAL A 54 -8.97 -4.81 -10.21
N GLY A 55 -9.97 -5.47 -10.78
CA GLY A 55 -9.88 -6.28 -11.99
C GLY A 55 -9.88 -7.79 -11.72
N LEU A 56 -9.81 -8.21 -10.45
CA LEU A 56 -9.87 -9.61 -10.06
C LEU A 56 -11.34 -10.06 -9.98
N THR A 57 -11.67 -11.04 -10.79
CA THR A 57 -13.01 -11.59 -11.01
C THR A 57 -12.92 -13.10 -11.08
N ARG A 58 -14.05 -13.80 -11.09
CA ARG A 58 -14.05 -15.25 -11.33
C ARG A 58 -13.37 -15.62 -12.65
N ALA A 59 -13.46 -14.76 -13.67
CA ALA A 59 -12.84 -14.97 -14.97
C ALA A 59 -11.32 -14.72 -14.98
N THR A 60 -10.83 -13.72 -14.23
CA THR A 60 -9.40 -13.36 -14.21
C THR A 60 -8.60 -14.06 -13.12
N LEU A 61 -9.26 -14.63 -12.12
CA LEU A 61 -8.62 -15.36 -11.02
C LEU A 61 -7.73 -16.52 -11.49
N PRO A 62 -8.16 -17.41 -12.43
CA PRO A 62 -7.28 -18.48 -12.92
C PRO A 62 -6.01 -17.95 -13.59
N GLY A 63 -6.09 -16.84 -14.32
CA GLY A 63 -4.93 -16.19 -14.92
C GLY A 63 -3.94 -15.65 -13.88
N LEU A 64 -4.43 -15.09 -12.77
CA LEU A 64 -3.56 -14.67 -11.67
C LEU A 64 -2.86 -15.87 -11.01
N ILE A 65 -3.56 -17.00 -10.85
CA ILE A 65 -2.97 -18.24 -10.34
C ILE A 65 -1.86 -18.72 -11.28
N ALA A 66 -2.12 -18.72 -12.59
CA ALA A 66 -1.15 -19.17 -13.58
C ALA A 66 0.09 -18.25 -13.66
N LEU A 67 -0.11 -16.93 -13.61
CA LEU A 67 1.00 -15.96 -13.66
C LEU A 67 1.89 -16.01 -12.41
N SER A 68 1.27 -16.17 -11.23
CA SER A 68 2.00 -16.17 -9.96
C SER A 68 2.55 -17.55 -9.58
N GLY A 69 2.01 -18.63 -10.14
CA GLY A 69 2.24 -19.98 -9.65
C GLY A 69 1.76 -20.20 -8.19
N ASN A 70 1.00 -19.25 -7.65
CA ASN A 70 0.64 -19.20 -6.23
C ASN A 70 -0.88 -19.07 -6.06
N PRO A 71 -1.61 -20.19 -5.93
CA PRO A 71 -3.06 -20.15 -5.73
C PRO A 71 -3.45 -19.47 -4.42
N ARG A 72 -2.60 -19.55 -3.39
CA ARG A 72 -2.84 -18.91 -2.09
C ARG A 72 -2.90 -17.38 -2.25
N LEU A 73 -1.96 -16.79 -3.00
CA LEU A 73 -1.96 -15.35 -3.31
C LEU A 73 -3.27 -14.92 -3.98
N ALA A 74 -3.68 -15.64 -5.03
CA ALA A 74 -4.85 -15.27 -5.82
C ALA A 74 -6.13 -15.27 -4.97
N TRP A 75 -6.34 -16.30 -4.15
CA TRP A 75 -7.51 -16.37 -3.26
C TRP A 75 -7.46 -15.36 -2.11
N ASP A 76 -6.28 -15.08 -1.54
CA ASP A 76 -6.09 -14.01 -0.55
C ASP A 76 -6.45 -12.64 -1.14
N CYS A 77 -5.91 -12.31 -2.32
CA CYS A 77 -6.22 -11.07 -3.04
C CYS A 77 -7.71 -10.94 -3.35
N PHE A 78 -8.37 -12.04 -3.73
CA PHE A 78 -9.80 -12.02 -4.06
C PHE A 78 -10.66 -11.82 -2.80
N ALA A 79 -10.38 -12.52 -1.71
CA ALA A 79 -11.07 -12.32 -0.43
C ALA A 79 -10.89 -10.88 0.08
N ARG A 80 -9.68 -10.32 -0.01
CA ARG A 80 -9.39 -8.92 0.35
C ARG A 80 -10.16 -7.93 -0.51
N LEU A 81 -10.22 -8.16 -1.83
CA LEU A 81 -10.99 -7.31 -2.75
C LEU A 81 -12.48 -7.30 -2.39
N ILE A 82 -13.08 -8.48 -2.16
CA ILE A 82 -14.52 -8.59 -1.85
C ILE A 82 -14.84 -7.86 -0.54
N ARG A 83 -14.03 -8.08 0.51
CA ARG A 83 -14.15 -7.37 1.79
C ARG A 83 -14.03 -5.86 1.60
N ALA A 84 -13.02 -5.40 0.87
CA ALA A 84 -12.79 -3.98 0.64
C ALA A 84 -13.95 -3.33 -0.14
N PHE A 85 -14.47 -3.99 -1.17
CA PHE A 85 -15.66 -3.53 -1.90
C PHE A 85 -16.90 -3.49 -1.00
N GLY A 86 -17.11 -4.51 -0.17
CA GLY A 86 -18.21 -4.54 0.79
C GLY A 86 -18.17 -3.33 1.72
N GLN A 87 -17.01 -3.04 2.29
CA GLN A 87 -16.84 -1.94 3.24
C GLN A 87 -16.89 -0.56 2.57
N ILE A 88 -16.09 -0.36 1.52
CA ILE A 88 -15.84 0.96 0.94
C ILE A 88 -16.91 1.34 -0.08
N VAL A 89 -17.27 0.41 -0.97
CA VAL A 89 -18.19 0.71 -2.08
C VAL A 89 -19.64 0.57 -1.62
N ARG A 90 -19.93 -0.45 -0.80
CA ARG A 90 -21.29 -0.76 -0.33
C ARG A 90 -21.61 -0.28 1.09
N GLY A 91 -20.61 0.14 1.87
CA GLY A 91 -20.84 0.60 3.25
C GLY A 91 -21.29 -0.51 4.20
N LEU A 92 -20.96 -1.77 3.89
CA LEU A 92 -21.28 -2.91 4.75
C LEU A 92 -20.42 -2.90 6.01
N ASP A 93 -21.01 -3.35 7.12
CA ASP A 93 -20.33 -3.45 8.41
C ASP A 93 -19.11 -4.38 8.32
N PRO A 94 -17.89 -3.90 8.66
CA PRO A 94 -16.70 -4.74 8.76
C PRO A 94 -16.86 -6.00 9.61
N ALA A 95 -17.68 -5.95 10.66
CA ALA A 95 -17.91 -7.07 11.58
C ALA A 95 -18.44 -8.32 10.86
N LEU A 96 -19.25 -8.16 9.81
CA LEU A 96 -19.76 -9.29 9.02
C LEU A 96 -18.62 -10.10 8.38
N PHE A 97 -17.61 -9.41 7.86
CA PHE A 97 -16.43 -10.04 7.26
C PHE A 97 -15.49 -10.61 8.33
N ASP A 98 -15.36 -9.94 9.48
CA ASP A 98 -14.57 -10.46 10.60
C ASP A 98 -15.16 -11.75 11.16
N ASP A 99 -16.48 -11.84 11.31
CA ASP A 99 -17.19 -13.06 11.68
C ASP A 99 -17.01 -14.18 10.64
N GLY A 100 -17.02 -13.80 9.35
CA GLY A 100 -16.76 -14.72 8.26
C GLY A 100 -15.36 -15.33 8.32
N LEU A 101 -14.33 -14.50 8.58
CA LEU A 101 -12.96 -14.96 8.81
C LEU A 101 -12.86 -15.85 10.04
N ALA A 102 -13.45 -15.45 11.17
CA ALA A 102 -13.43 -16.22 12.41
C ALA A 102 -14.03 -17.62 12.24
N ALA A 103 -15.08 -17.77 11.42
CA ALA A 103 -15.64 -19.06 11.07
C ALA A 103 -14.65 -19.96 10.32
N ILE A 104 -13.96 -19.41 9.31
CA ILE A 104 -12.95 -20.16 8.53
C ILE A 104 -11.73 -20.52 9.38
N LEU A 105 -11.24 -19.60 10.22
CA LEU A 105 -10.13 -19.86 11.13
C LEU A 105 -10.44 -21.01 12.10
N ARG A 106 -11.65 -21.02 12.69
CA ARG A 106 -12.10 -22.11 13.57
C ARG A 106 -12.19 -23.45 12.83
N ALA A 107 -12.73 -23.45 11.61
CA ALA A 107 -12.85 -24.66 10.81
C ALA A 107 -11.47 -25.23 10.40
N GLY A 108 -10.53 -24.34 10.07
CA GLY A 108 -9.16 -24.71 9.70
C GLY A 108 -8.17 -24.85 10.86
N GLN A 109 -8.61 -24.65 12.11
CA GLN A 109 -7.75 -24.63 13.31
C GLN A 109 -6.53 -23.69 13.19
N ALA A 110 -6.70 -22.58 12.47
CA ALA A 110 -5.65 -21.59 12.22
C ALA A 110 -5.75 -20.44 13.23
N ALA A 111 -4.61 -19.96 13.72
CA ALA A 111 -4.57 -18.82 14.64
C ALA A 111 -4.72 -17.48 13.90
N SER A 112 -4.36 -17.43 12.61
CA SER A 112 -4.40 -16.21 11.81
C SER A 112 -4.68 -16.47 10.34
N ALA A 113 -5.13 -15.43 9.62
CA ALA A 113 -5.34 -15.50 8.18
C ALA A 113 -4.05 -15.83 7.39
N ALA A 114 -2.88 -15.55 7.97
CA ALA A 114 -1.59 -15.89 7.37
C ALA A 114 -1.38 -17.41 7.27
N GLU A 115 -1.94 -18.18 8.20
CA GLU A 115 -1.82 -19.64 8.26
C GLU A 115 -2.81 -20.39 7.36
N LEU A 116 -3.79 -19.68 6.79
CA LEU A 116 -4.76 -20.30 5.89
C LEU A 116 -4.10 -20.77 4.59
N ASP A 117 -4.44 -21.99 4.19
CA ASP A 117 -4.06 -22.56 2.91
C ASP A 117 -4.95 -22.04 1.77
N SER A 118 -4.63 -22.43 0.53
CA SER A 118 -5.35 -21.95 -0.66
C SER A 118 -6.82 -22.39 -0.70
N LEU A 119 -7.15 -23.57 -0.15
CA LEU A 119 -8.53 -24.06 -0.12
C LEU A 119 -9.36 -23.30 0.92
N SER A 120 -8.79 -23.05 2.10
CA SER A 120 -9.45 -22.27 3.15
C SER A 120 -9.65 -20.81 2.72
N LEU A 121 -8.70 -20.22 1.99
CA LEU A 121 -8.84 -18.87 1.43
C LEU A 121 -9.89 -18.80 0.31
N ARG A 122 -9.99 -19.86 -0.51
CA ARG A 122 -11.10 -19.98 -1.47
C ARG A 122 -12.43 -19.99 -0.74
N ASP A 123 -12.56 -20.83 0.28
CA ASP A 123 -13.81 -20.97 1.04
C ASP A 123 -14.16 -19.66 1.79
N LEU A 124 -13.14 -18.92 2.25
CA LEU A 124 -13.30 -17.56 2.76
C LEU A 124 -13.82 -16.58 1.70
N ALA A 125 -13.24 -16.59 0.50
CA ALA A 125 -13.68 -15.73 -0.60
C ALA A 125 -15.13 -16.01 -0.98
N LEU A 126 -15.52 -17.29 -1.06
CA LEU A 126 -16.91 -17.69 -1.34
C LEU A 126 -17.87 -17.20 -0.25
N ARG A 127 -17.52 -17.40 1.02
CA ARG A 127 -18.29 -16.87 2.16
C ARG A 127 -18.41 -15.35 2.12
N TYR A 128 -17.37 -14.64 1.71
CA TYR A 128 -17.42 -13.18 1.55
C TYR A 128 -18.32 -12.74 0.39
N LEU A 129 -18.40 -13.51 -0.71
CA LEU A 129 -19.38 -13.25 -1.77
C LEU A 129 -20.81 -13.39 -1.23
N ASP A 130 -21.09 -14.44 -0.45
CA ASP A 130 -22.40 -14.66 0.16
C ASP A 130 -22.76 -13.51 1.13
N ILE A 131 -21.82 -13.07 1.96
CA ILE A 131 -22.00 -11.91 2.86
C ILE A 131 -22.27 -10.64 2.06
N PHE A 132 -21.51 -10.41 0.99
CA PHE A 132 -21.68 -9.24 0.14
C PHE A 132 -23.08 -9.19 -0.48
N GLU A 133 -23.57 -10.31 -1.00
CA GLU A 133 -24.87 -10.40 -1.63
C GLU A 133 -26.02 -10.34 -0.63
N SER A 134 -25.95 -11.12 0.46
CA SER A 134 -27.01 -11.17 1.48
C SER A 134 -27.17 -9.86 2.25
N ALA A 135 -26.07 -9.21 2.64
CA ALA A 135 -26.13 -7.94 3.37
C ALA A 135 -26.26 -6.73 2.43
N GLY A 136 -25.70 -6.81 1.21
CA GLY A 136 -25.71 -5.72 0.25
C GLY A 136 -26.91 -5.70 -0.69
N GLY A 137 -27.66 -6.81 -0.82
CA GLY A 137 -28.83 -6.93 -1.68
C GLY A 137 -28.52 -6.98 -3.18
N VAL A 138 -27.25 -7.08 -3.58
CA VAL A 138 -26.81 -7.25 -4.96
C VAL A 138 -25.54 -8.12 -5.01
N PRO A 139 -25.29 -8.83 -6.12
CA PRO A 139 -24.06 -9.60 -6.26
C PRO A 139 -22.81 -8.69 -6.35
N PHE A 140 -21.66 -9.27 -5.99
CA PHE A 140 -20.35 -8.64 -6.20
C PHE A 140 -20.13 -8.31 -7.69
N PRO A 141 -19.58 -7.12 -8.04
CA PRO A 141 -19.32 -6.76 -9.42
C PRO A 141 -18.23 -7.66 -10.03
N ASP A 142 -18.64 -8.64 -10.82
CA ASP A 142 -17.75 -9.64 -11.42
C ASP A 142 -17.24 -9.24 -12.83
N THR A 143 -17.27 -7.94 -13.14
CA THR A 143 -16.68 -7.37 -14.37
C THR A 143 -15.61 -6.33 -14.00
N PRO A 144 -14.39 -6.41 -14.56
CA PRO A 144 -13.28 -5.51 -14.21
C PRO A 144 -13.61 -4.02 -14.37
N MET A 145 -14.30 -3.65 -15.46
CA MET A 145 -14.70 -2.27 -15.72
C MET A 145 -15.74 -1.74 -14.72
N ASP A 146 -16.64 -2.60 -14.23
CA ASP A 146 -17.64 -2.20 -13.25
C ASP A 146 -16.98 -2.03 -11.87
N GLN A 147 -16.03 -2.89 -11.53
CA GLN A 147 -15.19 -2.71 -10.34
C GLN A 147 -14.42 -1.39 -10.41
N LEU A 148 -13.78 -1.09 -11.54
CA LEU A 148 -13.03 0.14 -11.74
C LEU A 148 -13.93 1.38 -11.59
N ALA A 149 -15.08 1.39 -12.27
CA ALA A 149 -16.02 2.51 -12.19
C ALA A 149 -16.55 2.72 -10.76
N GLN A 150 -16.99 1.66 -10.10
CA GLN A 150 -17.52 1.74 -8.73
C GLN A 150 -16.44 2.12 -7.72
N GLY A 151 -15.21 1.62 -7.89
CA GLY A 151 -14.08 1.95 -7.02
C GLY A 151 -13.63 3.40 -7.15
N VAL A 152 -13.56 3.94 -8.38
CA VAL A 152 -13.27 5.37 -8.62
C VAL A 152 -14.35 6.25 -7.98
N ASP A 153 -15.62 5.90 -8.18
CA ASP A 153 -16.75 6.63 -7.60
C ASP A 153 -16.72 6.59 -6.06
N ALA A 154 -16.38 5.45 -5.46
CA ALA A 154 -16.22 5.33 -4.02
C ALA A 154 -15.09 6.22 -3.47
N VAL A 155 -13.95 6.32 -4.17
CA VAL A 155 -12.87 7.23 -3.76
C VAL A 155 -13.33 8.69 -3.82
N PHE A 156 -14.05 9.11 -4.86
CA PHE A 156 -14.62 10.46 -4.92
C PHE A 156 -15.64 10.70 -3.81
N ARG A 157 -16.50 9.73 -3.48
CA ARG A 157 -17.41 9.83 -2.33
C ARG A 157 -16.66 9.96 -1.00
N SER A 158 -15.54 9.25 -0.85
CA SER A 158 -14.73 9.28 0.39
C SER A 158 -14.25 10.68 0.75
N TRP A 159 -14.04 11.56 -0.24
CA TRP A 159 -13.72 12.97 -0.04
C TRP A 159 -14.78 13.71 0.78
N ASN A 160 -16.05 13.34 0.61
CA ASN A 160 -17.19 13.93 1.29
C ASN A 160 -17.65 13.12 2.51
N SER A 161 -16.89 12.10 2.94
CA SER A 161 -17.21 11.36 4.17
C SER A 161 -17.13 12.24 5.42
N GLU A 162 -17.89 11.89 6.46
CA GLU A 162 -17.88 12.62 7.73
C GLU A 162 -16.47 12.70 8.34
N ARG A 163 -15.72 11.59 8.30
CA ARG A 163 -14.33 11.55 8.76
C ARG A 163 -13.43 12.56 8.01
N ALA A 164 -13.55 12.64 6.68
CA ALA A 164 -12.75 13.54 5.86
C ALA A 164 -13.15 15.01 6.08
N GLN A 165 -14.45 15.29 6.18
CA GLN A 165 -14.95 16.64 6.49
C GLN A 165 -14.50 17.10 7.88
N THR A 166 -14.62 16.24 8.89
CA THR A 166 -14.18 16.54 10.26
C THR A 166 -12.68 16.74 10.33
N TYR A 167 -11.88 15.92 9.64
CA TYR A 167 -10.44 16.12 9.56
C TYR A 167 -10.08 17.49 8.95
N ARG A 168 -10.73 17.86 7.84
CA ARG A 168 -10.50 19.18 7.21
C ARG A 168 -10.86 20.33 8.14
N ARG A 169 -11.98 20.24 8.88
CA ARG A 169 -12.36 21.24 9.88
C ARG A 169 -11.32 21.37 11.00
N LEU A 170 -10.93 20.25 11.61
CA LEU A 170 -9.96 20.23 12.72
C LEU A 170 -8.57 20.71 12.32
N ARG A 171 -8.21 20.54 11.04
CA ARG A 171 -6.92 20.98 10.48
C ARG A 171 -7.00 22.32 9.74
N ASN A 172 -8.15 23.01 9.80
CA ASN A 172 -8.39 24.28 9.11
C ASN A 172 -8.05 24.24 7.60
N LEU A 173 -8.36 23.11 6.94
CA LEU A 173 -8.12 22.91 5.52
C LEU A 173 -9.33 23.40 4.71
N THR A 174 -9.26 24.65 4.25
CA THR A 174 -10.31 25.31 3.45
C THR A 174 -9.91 25.48 1.98
N GLY A 175 -10.89 25.54 1.08
CA GLY A 175 -10.65 25.88 -0.33
C GLY A 175 -10.01 24.78 -1.19
N LEU A 176 -9.98 23.53 -0.72
CA LEU A 176 -9.43 22.41 -1.49
C LEU A 176 -10.39 21.99 -2.62
N PRO A 177 -9.89 21.81 -3.87
CA PRO A 177 -10.72 21.56 -5.06
C PRO A 177 -11.36 20.15 -5.11
N GLY A 178 -10.91 19.22 -4.27
CA GLY A 178 -11.35 17.82 -4.30
C GLY A 178 -10.20 16.85 -4.05
N THR A 179 -10.42 15.58 -4.42
CA THR A 179 -9.41 14.54 -4.48
C THR A 179 -9.23 14.05 -5.92
N ALA A 180 -7.99 13.76 -6.30
CA ALA A 180 -7.69 13.00 -7.51
C ALA A 180 -7.80 11.50 -7.25
N VAL A 181 -7.86 10.71 -8.31
CA VAL A 181 -7.82 9.25 -8.24
C VAL A 181 -6.64 8.77 -9.07
N THR A 182 -5.74 8.03 -8.42
CA THR A 182 -4.60 7.38 -9.07
C THR A 182 -4.94 5.92 -9.30
N ILE A 183 -4.95 5.52 -10.57
CA ILE A 183 -5.08 4.12 -10.99
C ILE A 183 -3.67 3.63 -11.32
N GLN A 184 -3.20 2.61 -10.61
CA GLN A 184 -1.82 2.12 -10.70
C GLN A 184 -1.80 0.60 -10.76
N ARG A 185 -0.91 0.01 -11.58
CA ARG A 185 -0.75 -1.46 -11.62
C ARG A 185 -0.45 -2.01 -10.21
N MET A 186 -1.01 -3.18 -9.91
CA MET A 186 -0.66 -3.92 -8.69
C MET A 186 0.75 -4.50 -8.75
N VAL A 187 1.41 -4.52 -7.60
CA VAL A 187 2.60 -5.31 -7.32
C VAL A 187 2.39 -5.98 -5.97
N TYR A 188 2.85 -7.22 -5.81
CA TYR A 188 2.49 -8.06 -4.67
C TYR A 188 3.64 -8.25 -3.68
N GLY A 189 3.53 -7.61 -2.52
CA GLY A 189 4.42 -7.89 -1.38
C GLY A 189 4.12 -9.23 -0.68
N ASN A 190 3.00 -9.87 -1.01
CA ASN A 190 2.51 -11.14 -0.45
C ASN A 190 2.57 -12.32 -1.44
N SER A 191 3.38 -12.22 -2.51
CA SER A 191 3.48 -13.28 -3.51
C SER A 191 4.33 -14.48 -3.06
N GLY A 192 5.09 -14.34 -1.97
CA GLY A 192 5.98 -15.37 -1.47
C GLY A 192 7.04 -14.82 -0.52
N PRO A 193 7.97 -15.67 -0.10
CA PRO A 193 9.00 -15.31 0.88
C PRO A 193 10.03 -14.31 0.34
N GLN A 194 10.16 -14.17 -0.99
CA GLN A 194 11.00 -13.16 -1.64
C GLN A 194 10.33 -11.80 -1.83
N SER A 195 9.14 -11.64 -1.26
CA SER A 195 8.31 -10.46 -1.39
C SER A 195 8.05 -9.82 -0.03
N GLY A 196 7.71 -8.53 -0.05
CA GLY A 196 7.28 -7.81 1.12
C GLY A 196 6.92 -6.37 0.80
N SER A 197 6.34 -5.69 1.77
CA SER A 197 5.98 -4.28 1.66
C SER A 197 6.69 -3.48 2.75
N GLY A 198 7.01 -2.23 2.46
CA GLY A 198 7.71 -1.38 3.41
C GLY A 198 7.40 0.10 3.28
N VAL A 199 7.66 0.79 4.39
CA VAL A 199 7.67 2.24 4.51
C VAL A 199 9.08 2.66 4.88
N GLY A 200 9.57 3.73 4.28
CA GLY A 200 10.89 4.26 4.54
C GLY A 200 10.88 5.77 4.73
N PHE A 201 11.81 6.25 5.55
CA PHE A 201 12.11 7.66 5.69
C PHE A 201 13.57 7.90 5.34
N THR A 202 13.85 8.95 4.57
CA THR A 202 15.23 9.25 4.13
C THR A 202 16.13 9.68 5.30
N ARG A 203 15.53 10.16 6.39
CA ARG A 203 16.16 10.42 7.70
C ARG A 203 15.27 9.87 8.80
N ASP A 204 15.81 9.65 9.99
CA ASP A 204 15.04 9.16 11.14
C ASP A 204 13.96 10.20 11.55
N PRO A 205 12.65 9.86 11.47
CA PRO A 205 11.58 10.82 11.71
C PRO A 205 11.43 11.21 13.20
N ALA A 206 12.04 10.45 14.13
CA ALA A 206 12.00 10.71 15.56
C ALA A 206 13.19 11.58 16.00
N THR A 207 14.40 11.28 15.53
CA THR A 207 15.63 11.96 15.97
C THR A 207 16.14 13.02 15.00
N GLY A 208 15.81 12.89 13.71
CA GLY A 208 16.35 13.70 12.61
C GLY A 208 17.74 13.28 12.14
N GLU A 209 18.27 12.16 12.65
CA GLU A 209 19.55 11.62 12.20
C GLU A 209 19.51 11.27 10.70
N ARG A 210 20.57 11.63 9.97
CA ARG A 210 20.74 11.31 8.55
C ARG A 210 21.07 9.82 8.34
N ARG A 211 20.11 8.97 8.69
CA ARG A 211 20.13 7.53 8.43
C ARG A 211 18.83 7.11 7.77
N LEU A 212 18.94 6.18 6.83
CA LEU A 212 17.77 5.54 6.24
C LEU A 212 17.01 4.77 7.32
N TYR A 213 15.76 5.14 7.55
CA TYR A 213 14.84 4.42 8.43
C TYR A 213 13.90 3.58 7.55
N LEU A 214 13.72 2.30 7.89
CA LEU A 214 12.86 1.38 7.15
C LEU A 214 12.06 0.54 8.12
N ASP A 215 10.77 0.44 7.83
CA ASP A 215 9.83 -0.51 8.40
C ASP A 215 9.39 -1.46 7.27
N PHE A 216 9.69 -2.75 7.39
CA PHE A 216 9.40 -3.74 6.35
C PHE A 216 8.73 -4.99 6.92
N ALA A 217 7.78 -5.55 6.16
CA ALA A 217 7.11 -6.80 6.46
C ALA A 217 7.20 -7.75 5.27
N PHE A 218 7.72 -8.96 5.52
CA PHE A 218 7.80 -10.04 4.54
C PHE A 218 6.43 -10.65 4.27
N ASN A 219 6.22 -11.05 3.01
CA ASN A 219 5.02 -11.74 2.56
C ASN A 219 3.71 -11.03 2.97
N ALA A 220 3.69 -9.70 2.89
CA ALA A 220 2.62 -8.83 3.37
C ALA A 220 2.28 -7.73 2.37
N GLN A 221 1.02 -7.28 2.37
CA GLN A 221 0.61 -6.08 1.62
C GLN A 221 0.75 -4.82 2.49
N GLY A 222 0.81 -3.64 1.87
CA GLY A 222 0.94 -2.37 2.60
C GLY A 222 -0.14 -2.14 3.66
N GLU A 223 -1.36 -2.65 3.44
CA GLU A 223 -2.45 -2.60 4.43
C GLU A 223 -2.10 -3.29 5.75
N ASP A 224 -1.32 -4.37 5.70
CA ASP A 224 -0.94 -5.14 6.88
C ASP A 224 0.07 -4.36 7.75
N LEU A 225 0.97 -3.57 7.13
CA LEU A 225 1.87 -2.64 7.84
C LEU A 225 1.08 -1.52 8.51
N VAL A 226 0.16 -0.87 7.78
CA VAL A 226 -0.62 0.26 8.31
C VAL A 226 -1.51 -0.18 9.47
N ALA A 227 -2.06 -1.38 9.40
CA ALA A 227 -2.88 -1.94 10.46
C ALA A 227 -2.07 -2.42 11.69
N GLY A 228 -0.73 -2.36 11.65
CA GLY A 228 0.14 -2.84 12.73
C GLY A 228 0.03 -4.35 12.97
N ARG A 229 -0.41 -5.12 11.96
CA ARG A 229 -0.70 -6.55 12.08
C ARG A 229 0.54 -7.43 11.90
N THR A 230 1.67 -6.86 11.51
CA THR A 230 2.91 -7.60 11.23
C THR A 230 4.08 -6.99 12.01
N LEU A 231 4.95 -7.88 12.51
CA LEU A 231 6.23 -7.49 13.10
C LEU A 231 7.09 -6.79 12.05
N VAL A 232 7.53 -5.59 12.38
CA VAL A 232 8.33 -4.76 11.51
C VAL A 232 9.81 -5.07 11.73
N THR A 233 10.54 -5.33 10.64
CA THR A 233 11.99 -5.49 10.71
C THR A 233 12.69 -4.14 10.53
N PRO A 234 13.50 -3.67 11.50
CA PRO A 234 14.27 -2.44 11.36
C PRO A 234 15.27 -2.50 10.20
N ALA A 235 15.63 -1.36 9.62
CA ALA A 235 16.60 -1.25 8.51
C ALA A 235 17.92 -2.03 8.71
N ALA A 236 18.46 -2.05 9.94
CA ALA A 236 19.71 -2.76 10.26
C ALA A 236 19.56 -4.29 10.26
N GLU A 237 18.32 -4.77 10.37
CA GLU A 237 17.95 -6.17 10.38
C GLU A 237 17.39 -6.62 9.04
N LEU A 238 16.96 -5.74 8.14
CA LEU A 238 16.50 -6.12 6.80
C LEU A 238 17.56 -6.98 6.06
N ALA A 239 18.83 -6.60 6.16
CA ALA A 239 19.94 -7.38 5.60
C ALA A 239 20.21 -8.71 6.33
N ARG A 240 19.82 -8.84 7.61
CA ARG A 240 20.03 -10.05 8.43
C ARG A 240 18.82 -11.00 8.48
N ALA A 241 17.60 -10.46 8.38
CA ALA A 241 16.32 -11.16 8.41
C ALA A 241 15.99 -11.81 7.06
N MET A 242 16.68 -11.39 6.00
CA MET A 242 16.66 -12.07 4.71
C MET A 242 17.60 -13.29 4.78
N PRO A 243 17.13 -14.50 4.38
CA PRO A 243 17.83 -15.75 4.65
C PRO A 243 19.28 -15.75 4.18
N GLN A 244 20.16 -16.15 5.10
CA GLN A 244 21.58 -16.35 4.84
C GLN A 244 21.77 -17.64 4.06
N THR A 245 22.40 -17.53 2.89
CA THR A 245 22.80 -18.69 2.12
C THR A 245 23.84 -19.50 2.90
N GLY A 246 23.44 -20.66 3.40
CA GLY A 246 24.33 -21.72 3.87
C GLY A 246 23.74 -23.09 3.46
N PRO A 247 24.56 -24.11 3.19
CA PRO A 247 24.10 -25.41 2.72
C PRO A 247 23.41 -26.14 3.88
N THR A 248 22.10 -25.99 3.98
CA THR A 248 21.27 -26.88 4.80
C THR A 248 20.28 -27.58 3.89
N THR A 249 20.19 -28.88 4.09
CA THR A 249 19.42 -29.85 3.30
C THR A 249 17.93 -29.50 3.31
N GLY A 250 17.48 -28.69 2.35
CA GLY A 250 16.08 -28.35 2.11
C GLY A 250 15.96 -27.20 1.09
N PRO A 251 14.83 -27.04 0.37
CA PRO A 251 14.71 -25.98 -0.63
C PRO A 251 14.70 -24.61 0.07
N ALA A 252 15.74 -23.82 -0.17
CA ALA A 252 15.91 -22.47 0.38
C ALA A 252 14.79 -21.54 -0.15
N THR A 253 13.91 -21.09 0.73
CA THR A 253 12.68 -20.37 0.38
C THR A 253 12.68 -18.95 0.95
N GLY A 254 13.61 -18.13 0.46
CA GLY A 254 13.59 -16.68 0.66
C GLY A 254 14.72 -15.97 -0.10
N PRO A 255 14.75 -14.63 -0.09
CA PRO A 255 15.68 -13.84 -0.87
C PRO A 255 17.05 -13.93 -0.22
N THR A 256 18.09 -14.19 -1.00
CA THR A 256 19.45 -14.35 -0.47
C THR A 256 19.93 -13.07 0.23
N THR A 257 20.83 -13.17 1.21
CA THR A 257 21.49 -11.99 1.84
C THR A 257 22.05 -11.00 0.82
N VAL A 258 22.50 -11.48 -0.35
CA VAL A 258 23.00 -10.63 -1.44
C VAL A 258 21.89 -9.75 -2.03
N GLN A 259 20.71 -10.32 -2.24
CA GLN A 259 19.55 -9.61 -2.78
C GLN A 259 19.00 -8.58 -1.78
N ALA A 260 19.01 -8.92 -0.49
CA ALA A 260 18.69 -8.02 0.61
C ALA A 260 19.57 -6.77 0.63
N GLN A 261 20.87 -6.99 0.49
CA GLN A 261 21.86 -5.94 0.47
C GLN A 261 21.70 -5.06 -0.77
N ALA A 262 21.46 -5.65 -1.94
CA ALA A 262 21.21 -4.92 -3.18
C ALA A 262 19.95 -4.03 -3.09
N ILE A 263 18.86 -4.54 -2.50
CA ILE A 263 17.62 -3.77 -2.26
C ILE A 263 17.90 -2.61 -1.31
N THR A 264 18.57 -2.86 -0.18
CA THR A 264 18.89 -1.82 0.81
C THR A 264 19.79 -0.73 0.23
N GLN A 265 20.80 -1.10 -0.56
CA GLN A 265 21.66 -0.15 -1.27
C GLN A 265 20.88 0.68 -2.30
N THR A 266 19.96 0.03 -3.03
CA THR A 266 19.10 0.72 -3.99
C THR A 266 18.18 1.71 -3.29
N LEU A 267 17.59 1.33 -2.16
CA LEU A 267 16.77 2.21 -1.32
C LEU A 267 17.57 3.40 -0.79
N ALA A 268 18.81 3.19 -0.33
CA ALA A 268 19.68 4.28 0.11
C ALA A 268 20.01 5.28 -1.00
N ARG A 269 20.23 4.79 -2.23
CA ARG A 269 20.42 5.63 -3.41
C ARG A 269 19.15 6.41 -3.75
N ILE A 270 17.98 5.75 -3.75
CA ILE A 270 16.68 6.38 -3.98
C ILE A 270 16.43 7.47 -2.92
N ALA A 271 16.66 7.17 -1.65
CA ALA A 271 16.50 8.14 -0.55
C ALA A 271 17.33 9.41 -0.79
N THR A 272 18.57 9.24 -1.23
CA THR A 272 19.45 10.37 -1.59
C THR A 272 18.86 11.16 -2.77
N GLN A 273 18.42 10.48 -3.84
CA GLN A 273 17.81 11.14 -5.00
C GLN A 273 16.53 11.90 -4.64
N LEU A 274 15.70 11.33 -3.77
CA LEU A 274 14.48 11.95 -3.27
C LEU A 274 14.78 13.25 -2.50
N GLU A 275 15.75 13.25 -1.58
CA GLU A 275 16.13 14.47 -0.87
C GLU A 275 16.68 15.55 -1.80
N HIS A 276 17.48 15.17 -2.81
CA HIS A 276 17.99 16.13 -3.79
C HIS A 276 16.88 16.71 -4.66
N GLN A 277 15.89 15.91 -5.05
CA GLN A 277 14.80 16.34 -5.92
C GLN A 277 13.78 17.21 -5.17
N PHE A 278 13.43 16.84 -3.95
CA PHE A 278 12.38 17.51 -3.18
C PHE A 278 12.92 18.53 -2.17
N HIS A 279 14.24 18.57 -2.00
CA HIS A 279 14.92 19.42 -1.02
C HIS A 279 14.40 19.26 0.41
N ASP A 280 13.85 18.09 0.77
CA ASP A 280 13.30 17.81 2.09
C ASP A 280 13.34 16.31 2.40
N MET A 281 13.26 15.96 3.69
CA MET A 281 13.18 14.57 4.12
C MET A 281 11.90 13.94 3.57
N GLN A 282 12.03 12.78 2.92
CA GLN A 282 10.88 12.09 2.32
C GLN A 282 10.47 10.86 3.14
N ASP A 283 9.16 10.69 3.27
CA ASP A 283 8.46 9.45 3.60
C ASP A 283 8.09 8.77 2.28
N PHE A 284 8.43 7.50 2.10
CA PHE A 284 8.16 6.76 0.88
C PHE A 284 7.67 5.33 1.16
N GLU A 285 6.82 4.84 0.26
CA GLU A 285 6.28 3.47 0.30
C GLU A 285 6.91 2.66 -0.84
N PHE A 286 7.25 1.41 -0.56
CA PHE A 286 7.81 0.50 -1.54
C PHE A 286 7.30 -0.93 -1.34
N THR A 287 7.36 -1.71 -2.41
CA THR A 287 7.08 -3.14 -2.41
C THR A 287 8.22 -3.87 -3.10
N VAL A 288 8.59 -5.02 -2.54
CA VAL A 288 9.45 -6.00 -3.18
C VAL A 288 8.55 -7.14 -3.64
N GLU A 289 8.56 -7.46 -4.92
CA GLU A 289 7.79 -8.56 -5.53
C GLU A 289 8.78 -9.48 -6.24
N GLU A 290 8.89 -10.72 -5.77
CA GLU A 290 9.88 -11.71 -6.24
C GLU A 290 11.28 -11.11 -6.35
N GLY A 291 11.66 -10.35 -5.31
CA GLY A 291 12.96 -9.70 -5.23
C GLY A 291 13.19 -8.48 -6.13
N GLN A 292 12.17 -8.02 -6.86
CA GLN A 292 12.18 -6.78 -7.63
C GLN A 292 11.60 -5.63 -6.80
N LEU A 293 12.32 -4.50 -6.72
CA LEU A 293 11.91 -3.33 -5.94
C LEU A 293 11.04 -2.38 -6.77
N TYR A 294 9.91 -1.98 -6.21
CA TYR A 294 8.98 -0.99 -6.76
C TYR A 294 8.77 0.14 -5.75
N LEU A 295 8.95 1.39 -6.20
CA LEU A 295 8.59 2.57 -5.42
C LEU A 295 7.14 2.96 -5.75
N LEU A 296 6.31 3.09 -4.72
CA LEU A 296 4.87 3.29 -4.89
C LEU A 296 4.45 4.74 -4.65
N GLN A 297 5.02 5.37 -3.63
CA GLN A 297 4.67 6.71 -3.21
C GLN A 297 5.87 7.38 -2.56
N THR A 298 5.95 8.71 -2.67
CA THR A 298 6.82 9.54 -1.85
C THR A 298 6.13 10.86 -1.53
N ARG A 299 6.42 11.41 -0.36
CA ARG A 299 5.92 12.70 0.12
C ARG A 299 6.85 13.27 1.17
N ALA A 300 6.70 14.57 1.47
CA ALA A 300 7.37 15.18 2.61
C ALA A 300 7.05 14.42 3.91
N GLY A 301 8.09 13.97 4.61
CA GLY A 301 7.95 13.13 5.78
C GLY A 301 7.52 13.93 7.01
N LYS A 302 6.48 13.45 7.70
CA LYS A 302 6.12 13.98 9.02
C LYS A 302 7.14 13.51 10.04
N CYS A 303 7.62 14.42 10.88
CA CYS A 303 8.64 14.12 11.88
C CYS A 303 8.41 14.90 13.18
N ALA A 304 9.08 14.47 14.24
CA ALA A 304 9.05 15.15 15.53
C ALA A 304 9.65 16.57 15.43
N ALA A 305 9.24 17.49 16.30
CA ALA A 305 9.75 18.86 16.36
C ALA A 305 11.30 18.93 16.39
N ARG A 306 11.91 18.07 17.20
CA ARG A 306 13.38 17.94 17.30
C ARG A 306 14.00 17.43 15.99
N ALA A 307 13.40 16.43 15.37
CA ALA A 307 13.85 15.91 14.09
C ALA A 307 13.80 17.00 13.01
N ARG A 308 12.70 17.76 12.94
CA ARG A 308 12.52 18.89 12.03
C ARG A 308 13.65 19.93 12.15
N LEU A 309 14.03 20.31 13.38
CA LEU A 309 15.15 21.22 13.61
C LEU A 309 16.46 20.64 13.10
N ARG A 310 16.77 19.39 13.47
CA ARG A 310 18.01 18.73 13.07
C ARG A 310 18.12 18.60 11.55
N ILE A 311 17.05 18.16 10.90
CA ILE A 311 16.97 17.98 9.44
C ILE A 311 17.20 19.31 8.73
N ALA A 312 16.54 20.39 9.13
CA ALA A 312 16.71 21.71 8.51
C ALA A 312 18.16 22.22 8.64
N VAL A 313 18.78 22.06 9.81
CA VAL A 313 20.18 22.45 10.04
C VAL A 313 21.14 21.60 9.22
N ASP A 314 20.97 20.29 9.20
CA ASP A 314 21.84 19.38 8.46
C ASP A 314 21.71 19.62 6.95
N MET A 315 20.49 19.77 6.41
CA MET A 315 20.28 20.09 5.00
C MET A 315 20.88 21.44 4.58
N ALA A 316 20.87 22.46 5.46
CA ALA A 316 21.55 23.72 5.19
C ALA A 316 23.08 23.56 5.15
N ARG A 317 23.65 22.76 6.06
CA ARG A 317 25.10 22.44 6.07
C ARG A 317 25.52 21.61 4.86
N GLU A 318 24.64 20.73 4.40
CA GLU A 318 24.80 19.92 3.19
C GLU A 318 24.59 20.74 1.90
N ASN A 319 24.24 22.03 2.00
CA ASN A 319 23.87 22.90 0.89
C ASN A 319 22.68 22.38 0.05
N LEU A 320 21.82 21.54 0.63
CA LEU A 320 20.57 21.10 0.00
C LEU A 320 19.50 22.20 0.04
N ILE A 321 19.53 23.05 1.06
CA ILE A 321 18.65 24.21 1.23
C ILE A 321 19.45 25.43 1.68
N SER A 322 18.91 26.62 1.45
CA SER A 322 19.52 27.87 1.92
C SER A 322 19.27 28.08 3.42
N ILE A 323 20.09 28.91 4.08
CA ILE A 323 19.86 29.30 5.48
C ILE A 323 18.47 29.94 5.69
N PRO A 324 18.00 30.87 4.82
CA PRO A 324 16.64 31.39 4.93
C PRO A 324 15.57 30.31 4.84
N GLU A 325 15.74 29.30 3.98
CA GLU A 325 14.81 28.17 3.88
C GLU A 325 14.80 27.32 5.16
N ALA A 326 15.97 27.02 5.71
CA ALA A 326 16.08 26.30 6.97
C ALA A 326 15.39 27.03 8.12
N LEU A 327 15.54 28.36 8.19
CA LEU A 327 14.86 29.20 9.18
C LEU A 327 13.32 29.15 9.04
N ARG A 328 12.80 29.19 7.80
CA ARG A 328 11.35 29.04 7.55
C ARG A 328 10.80 27.69 8.02
N ARG A 329 11.54 26.59 7.80
CA ARG A 329 11.09 25.24 8.20
C ARG A 329 11.04 25.03 9.70
N VAL A 330 11.83 25.77 10.46
CA VAL A 330 11.87 25.69 11.93
C VAL A 330 11.02 26.77 12.59
N GLU A 331 10.42 27.67 11.81
CA GLU A 331 9.53 28.70 12.32
C GLU A 331 8.36 28.09 13.12
N GLY A 332 8.05 28.72 14.26
CA GLY A 332 7.03 28.25 15.18
C GLY A 332 7.38 26.97 15.95
N LEU A 333 8.62 26.48 15.91
CA LEU A 333 9.07 25.45 16.86
C LEU A 333 9.11 26.05 18.27
N ASP A 334 8.35 25.45 19.18
CA ASP A 334 8.41 25.77 20.60
C ASP A 334 9.73 25.25 21.20
N ALA A 335 10.49 26.15 21.84
CA ALA A 335 11.73 25.80 22.54
C ALA A 335 11.50 24.73 23.63
N ALA A 336 10.33 24.70 24.26
CA ALA A 336 9.98 23.68 25.26
C ALA A 336 9.78 22.28 24.64
N ALA A 337 9.40 22.21 23.36
CA ALA A 337 9.28 20.94 22.62
C ALA A 337 10.65 20.37 22.17
N LEU A 338 11.73 21.13 22.36
CA LEU A 338 13.10 20.77 21.96
C LEU A 338 13.95 20.26 23.14
N THR A 339 13.54 20.51 24.38
CA THR A 339 14.27 20.07 25.59
C THR A 339 14.09 18.58 25.85
N ARG A 340 15.19 17.85 26.09
CA ARG A 340 15.14 16.48 26.63
C ARG A 340 14.56 16.53 28.04
N ARG A 341 13.48 15.77 28.29
CA ARG A 341 13.31 15.19 29.62
C ARG A 341 14.25 13.99 29.73
#